data_AF-A0A1S1WYI0-F1
#
_entry.id   AF-A0A1S1WYI0-F1
#
_cell.length_a   1.000
_cell.length_b   1.000
_cell.length_c   1.000
_cell.angle_alpha   90.00
_cell.angle_beta   90.00
_cell.angle_gamma   90.00
#
_symmetry.space_group_name_H-M   'P 1'
#
loop_
_entity.id
_entity.type
_entity.pdbx_description
1 polymer ?
#
loop_
_entity_poly.entity_id
_entity_poly.type
_entity_poly.pdbx_seq_one_letter_code
_entity_poly.pdbx_strand_id
1 'polypeptide(L)'
;MFASRPLKASLAALLLTLPLLAHADAAQDAGAKELAATLNINNMLPALVERTTASGPLLLQNYIGKNKIQLNAAQQKKAQAGLKGYMDGIHKLAADYFGSAAVKQQFEQTVTKNISAQFSADELKQINAFYKTPAGQKLLKQQPQIGDAIAGETLKNAEKTLLPKMEAAAETYGKTIAKK
;
A
#
# COMPACT_ATOMS: atom_id res chain seq x y z
N MET A 1 63.31 5.27 -23.40
CA MET A 1 62.56 4.18 -24.05
C MET A 1 61.40 3.79 -23.13
N PHE A 2 60.18 4.26 -23.40
CA PHE A 2 59.00 3.92 -22.60
C PHE A 2 58.19 2.85 -23.35
N ALA A 3 58.08 1.66 -22.75
CA ALA A 3 57.36 0.54 -23.32
C ALA A 3 55.83 0.78 -23.22
N SER A 4 55.18 0.81 -24.38
CA SER A 4 53.74 0.82 -24.56
C SER A 4 53.15 -0.52 -24.10
N ARG A 5 52.51 -0.54 -22.92
CA ARG A 5 51.76 -1.71 -22.44
C ARG A 5 50.50 -1.92 -23.29
N PRO A 6 50.15 -3.17 -23.66
CA PRO A 6 49.09 -3.43 -24.61
C PRO A 6 47.71 -3.24 -23.97
N LEU A 7 47.03 -2.16 -24.35
CA LEU A 7 45.63 -1.83 -24.00
C LEU A 7 44.63 -2.98 -24.27
N LYS A 8 45.00 -3.96 -25.10
CA LYS A 8 44.13 -5.05 -25.55
C LYS A 8 43.85 -6.11 -24.47
N ALA A 9 44.73 -6.27 -23.48
CA ALA A 9 44.53 -7.25 -22.41
C ALA A 9 43.45 -6.81 -21.40
N SER A 10 43.28 -5.51 -21.16
CA SER A 10 42.27 -5.00 -20.23
C SER A 10 40.84 -5.03 -20.77
N LEU A 11 40.65 -5.04 -22.10
CA LEU A 11 39.32 -5.10 -22.70
C LEU A 11 38.67 -6.50 -22.61
N ALA A 12 39.48 -7.57 -22.68
CA ALA A 12 39.01 -8.95 -22.62
C ALA A 12 38.54 -9.37 -21.21
N ALA A 13 39.19 -8.85 -20.16
CA ALA A 13 38.80 -9.11 -18.78
C ALA A 13 37.47 -8.43 -18.39
N LEU A 14 37.13 -7.29 -19.01
CA LEU A 14 35.88 -6.57 -18.76
C LEU A 14 34.65 -7.22 -19.44
N LEU A 15 34.85 -7.96 -20.53
CA LEU A 15 33.77 -8.65 -21.25
C LEU A 15 33.31 -9.95 -20.56
N LEU A 16 34.16 -10.56 -19.73
CA LEU A 16 33.85 -11.81 -19.02
C LEU A 16 33.04 -11.62 -17.73
N THR A 17 32.94 -10.40 -17.20
CA THR A 17 32.18 -10.11 -15.97
C THR A 17 30.75 -9.61 -16.23
N LEU A 18 30.46 -9.13 -17.45
CA LEU A 18 29.12 -8.66 -17.86
C LEU A 18 28.03 -9.76 -17.78
N PRO A 19 28.27 -11.03 -18.18
CA PRO A 19 27.24 -12.07 -18.09
C PRO A 19 26.86 -12.41 -16.65
N LEU A 20 27.80 -12.28 -15.71
CA LEU A 20 27.58 -12.57 -14.29
C LEU A 20 26.67 -11.51 -13.63
N LEU A 21 26.83 -10.24 -14.02
CA LEU A 21 25.99 -9.15 -13.52
C LEU A 21 24.55 -9.25 -14.07
N ALA A 22 24.38 -9.58 -15.35
CA ALA A 22 23.05 -9.78 -15.93
C ALA A 22 22.32 -11.00 -15.35
N HIS A 23 23.04 -12.05 -14.97
CA HIS A 23 22.45 -13.26 -14.37
C HIS A 23 22.03 -13.03 -12.91
N ALA A 24 22.81 -12.24 -12.16
CA ALA A 24 22.46 -11.85 -10.79
C ALA A 24 21.16 -11.03 -10.75
N ASP A 25 21.00 -10.07 -11.67
CA ASP A 25 19.80 -9.22 -11.77
C ASP A 25 18.53 -10.04 -12.08
N ALA A 26 18.65 -11.01 -13.02
CA ALA A 26 17.52 -11.89 -13.38
C ALA A 26 17.09 -12.83 -12.23
N ALA A 27 18.05 -13.39 -11.47
CA ALA A 27 17.76 -14.25 -10.33
C ALA A 27 17.12 -13.46 -9.17
N GLN A 28 17.57 -12.22 -8.97
CA GLN A 28 17.04 -11.30 -7.97
C GLN A 28 15.60 -10.89 -8.31
N ASP A 29 15.32 -10.51 -9.55
CA ASP A 29 13.96 -10.18 -10.01
C ASP A 29 13.01 -11.38 -9.90
N ALA A 30 13.47 -12.58 -10.22
CA ALA A 30 12.68 -13.80 -10.05
C ALA A 30 12.36 -14.06 -8.57
N GLY A 31 13.35 -13.94 -7.68
CA GLY A 31 13.16 -14.07 -6.24
C GLY A 31 12.20 -13.01 -5.68
N ALA A 32 12.27 -11.79 -6.17
CA ALA A 32 11.39 -10.70 -5.77
C ALA A 32 9.93 -10.94 -6.19
N LYS A 33 9.70 -11.42 -7.42
CA LYS A 33 8.36 -11.81 -7.89
C LYS A 33 7.78 -12.95 -7.07
N GLU A 34 8.59 -13.96 -6.77
CA GLU A 34 8.17 -15.09 -5.94
C GLU A 34 7.79 -14.63 -4.52
N LEU A 35 8.58 -13.73 -3.93
CA LEU A 35 8.28 -13.18 -2.61
C LEU A 35 6.99 -12.36 -2.64
N ALA A 36 6.81 -11.52 -3.66
CA ALA A 36 5.59 -10.74 -3.83
C ALA A 36 4.33 -11.61 -3.93
N ALA A 37 4.41 -12.72 -4.68
CA ALA A 37 3.33 -13.69 -4.76
C ALA A 37 3.06 -14.36 -3.41
N THR A 38 4.12 -14.75 -2.69
CA THR A 38 4.04 -15.40 -1.38
C THR A 38 3.42 -14.51 -0.31
N LEU A 39 3.76 -13.22 -0.33
CA LEU A 39 3.19 -12.19 0.55
C LEU A 39 1.80 -11.71 0.09
N ASN A 40 1.29 -12.25 -1.02
CA ASN A 40 0.01 -11.89 -1.59
C ASN A 40 -0.12 -10.38 -1.90
N ILE A 41 0.99 -9.74 -2.32
CA ILE A 41 1.04 -8.31 -2.64
C ILE A 41 0.09 -7.96 -3.79
N ASN A 42 -0.19 -8.91 -4.67
CA ASN A 42 -1.15 -8.74 -5.77
C ASN A 42 -2.59 -8.50 -5.28
N ASN A 43 -2.93 -8.92 -4.05
CA ASN A 43 -4.21 -8.61 -3.42
C ASN A 43 -4.28 -7.17 -2.85
N MET A 44 -3.24 -6.34 -3.04
CA MET A 44 -3.32 -4.91 -2.69
C MET A 44 -4.13 -4.10 -3.69
N LEU A 45 -4.25 -4.52 -4.97
CA LEU A 45 -4.99 -3.75 -5.98
C LEU A 45 -6.47 -3.52 -5.61
N PRO A 46 -7.23 -4.52 -5.12
CA PRO A 46 -8.57 -4.28 -4.58
C PRO A 46 -8.60 -3.26 -3.42
N ALA A 47 -7.61 -3.30 -2.51
CA ALA A 47 -7.54 -2.32 -1.43
C ALA A 47 -7.28 -0.90 -1.95
N LEU A 48 -6.56 -0.75 -3.07
CA LEU A 48 -6.40 0.55 -3.76
C LEU A 48 -7.71 1.02 -4.39
N VAL A 49 -8.53 0.11 -4.93
CA VAL A 49 -9.89 0.45 -5.42
C VAL A 49 -10.72 1.02 -4.28
N GLU A 50 -10.77 0.34 -3.14
CA GLU A 50 -11.52 0.79 -1.96
C GLU A 50 -11.02 2.14 -1.45
N ARG A 51 -9.69 2.29 -1.34
CA ARG A 51 -9.08 3.56 -0.91
C ARG A 51 -9.39 4.72 -1.85
N THR A 52 -9.30 4.50 -3.16
CA THR A 52 -9.66 5.53 -4.15
C THR A 52 -11.15 5.85 -4.09
N THR A 53 -12.00 4.83 -3.94
CA THR A 53 -13.45 5.02 -3.77
C THR A 53 -13.77 5.86 -2.54
N ALA A 54 -13.14 5.57 -1.41
CA ALA A 54 -13.31 6.30 -0.15
C ALA A 54 -12.91 7.79 -0.24
N SER A 55 -12.10 8.18 -1.22
CA SER A 55 -11.75 9.60 -1.46
C SER A 55 -12.86 10.40 -2.15
N GLY A 56 -13.86 9.73 -2.73
CA GLY A 56 -14.98 10.33 -3.46
C GLY A 56 -15.69 11.47 -2.73
N PRO A 57 -16.17 11.26 -1.48
CA PRO A 57 -16.88 12.30 -0.74
C PRO A 57 -16.02 13.54 -0.51
N LEU A 58 -14.72 13.37 -0.29
CA LEU A 58 -13.79 14.49 -0.10
C LEU A 58 -13.60 15.28 -1.38
N LEU A 59 -13.50 14.61 -2.54
CA LEU A 59 -13.40 15.27 -3.84
C LEU A 59 -14.67 16.08 -4.15
N LEU A 60 -15.85 15.52 -3.86
CA LEU A 60 -17.13 16.22 -4.01
C LEU A 60 -17.22 17.45 -3.10
N GLN A 61 -16.84 17.30 -1.82
CA GLN A 61 -16.81 18.42 -0.87
C GLN A 61 -15.84 19.53 -1.32
N ASN A 62 -14.63 19.15 -1.77
CA ASN A 62 -13.65 20.09 -2.29
C ASN A 62 -14.20 20.84 -3.52
N TYR A 63 -14.85 20.14 -4.45
CA TYR A 63 -15.47 20.77 -5.60
C TYR A 63 -16.57 21.77 -5.20
N ILE A 64 -17.46 21.41 -4.28
CA ILE A 64 -18.52 22.31 -3.77
C ILE A 64 -17.91 23.55 -3.13
N GLY A 65 -16.92 23.37 -2.24
CA GLY A 65 -16.24 24.47 -1.55
C GLY A 65 -15.49 25.40 -2.51
N LYS A 66 -14.68 24.83 -3.41
CA LYS A 66 -13.89 25.58 -4.40
C LYS A 66 -14.77 26.42 -5.33
N ASN A 67 -15.93 25.88 -5.72
CA ASN A 67 -16.86 26.56 -6.62
C ASN A 67 -17.94 27.37 -5.87
N LYS A 68 -17.83 27.50 -4.54
CA LYS A 68 -18.77 28.24 -3.68
C LYS A 68 -20.24 27.85 -3.91
N ILE A 69 -20.49 26.57 -4.19
CA ILE A 69 -21.83 26.07 -4.48
C ILE A 69 -22.64 26.06 -3.18
N GLN A 70 -23.70 26.86 -3.11
CA GLN A 70 -24.63 26.85 -1.99
C GLN A 70 -25.82 25.96 -2.33
N LEU A 71 -26.04 24.93 -1.52
CA LEU A 71 -27.15 23.98 -1.71
C LEU A 71 -28.31 24.38 -0.80
N ASN A 72 -29.47 24.66 -1.40
CA ASN A 72 -30.73 24.78 -0.66
C ASN A 72 -31.25 23.39 -0.20
N ALA A 73 -32.30 23.35 0.62
CA ALA A 73 -32.82 22.10 1.19
C ALA A 73 -33.21 21.05 0.14
N ALA A 74 -33.83 21.46 -0.97
CA ALA A 74 -34.21 20.55 -2.05
C ALA A 74 -32.96 19.98 -2.78
N GLN A 75 -31.94 20.80 -3.00
CA GLN A 75 -30.68 20.40 -3.60
C GLN A 75 -29.87 19.49 -2.68
N GLN A 76 -29.87 19.72 -1.36
CA GLN A 76 -29.23 18.83 -0.39
C GLN A 76 -29.88 17.44 -0.40
N LYS A 77 -31.21 17.37 -0.41
CA LYS A 77 -31.95 16.09 -0.50
C LYS A 77 -31.63 15.35 -1.80
N LYS A 78 -31.55 16.07 -2.92
CA LYS A 78 -31.16 15.50 -4.22
C LYS A 78 -29.71 15.00 -4.21
N ALA A 79 -28.79 15.76 -3.60
CA ALA A 79 -27.39 15.37 -3.48
C ALA A 79 -27.22 14.10 -2.63
N GLN A 80 -27.95 14.00 -1.51
CA GLN A 80 -27.96 12.78 -0.68
C GLN A 80 -28.47 11.56 -1.46
N ALA A 81 -29.58 11.71 -2.20
CA ALA A 81 -30.12 10.63 -3.02
C ALA A 81 -29.17 10.21 -4.16
N GLY A 82 -28.46 11.16 -4.76
CA GLY A 82 -27.48 10.91 -5.82
C GLY A 82 -26.12 10.40 -5.34
N LEU A 83 -25.82 10.52 -4.03
CA LEU A 83 -24.50 10.21 -3.48
C LEU A 83 -24.11 8.76 -3.74
N LYS A 84 -25.04 7.81 -3.56
CA LYS A 84 -24.75 6.39 -3.84
C LYS A 84 -24.33 6.18 -5.29
N GLY A 85 -25.07 6.73 -6.25
CA GLY A 85 -24.75 6.58 -7.67
C GLY A 85 -23.40 7.23 -8.05
N TYR A 86 -23.08 8.37 -7.44
CA TYR A 86 -21.75 8.98 -7.56
C TYR A 86 -20.65 8.06 -7.03
N MET A 87 -20.83 7.48 -5.84
CA MET A 87 -19.87 6.57 -5.23
C MET A 87 -19.69 5.28 -6.05
N ASP A 88 -20.79 4.70 -6.54
CA ASP A 88 -20.75 3.53 -7.43
C ASP A 88 -19.98 3.86 -8.72
N GLY A 89 -20.15 5.07 -9.26
CA GLY A 89 -19.41 5.55 -10.43
C GLY A 89 -17.91 5.68 -10.18
N ILE A 90 -17.49 6.22 -9.03
CA ILE A 90 -16.07 6.27 -8.66
C ILE A 90 -15.50 4.88 -8.46
N HIS A 91 -16.24 4.01 -7.77
CA HIS A 91 -15.81 2.63 -7.57
C HIS A 91 -15.56 1.94 -8.90
N LYS A 92 -16.49 2.09 -9.86
CA LYS A 92 -16.32 1.56 -11.20
C LYS A 92 -15.08 2.12 -11.90
N LEU A 93 -14.87 3.45 -11.86
CA LEU A 93 -13.68 4.07 -12.46
C LEU A 93 -12.38 3.53 -11.85
N ALA A 94 -12.33 3.38 -10.53
CA ALA A 94 -11.18 2.84 -9.83
C ALA A 94 -10.96 1.35 -10.18
N ALA A 95 -12.02 0.55 -10.17
CA ALA A 95 -11.98 -0.86 -10.51
C ALA A 95 -11.53 -1.08 -11.96
N ASP A 96 -12.04 -0.29 -12.91
CA ASP A 96 -11.65 -0.37 -14.33
C ASP A 96 -10.16 0.01 -14.50
N TYR A 97 -9.70 1.07 -13.82
CA TYR A 97 -8.29 1.49 -13.86
C TYR A 97 -7.34 0.43 -13.29
N PHE A 98 -7.53 0.04 -12.02
CA PHE A 98 -6.65 -0.94 -11.35
C PHE A 98 -6.84 -2.38 -11.88
N GLY A 99 -7.99 -2.66 -12.50
CA GLY A 99 -8.27 -3.93 -13.17
C GLY A 99 -7.59 -4.09 -14.53
N SER A 100 -7.15 -2.98 -15.15
CA SER A 100 -6.54 -2.98 -16.48
C SER A 100 -5.21 -3.73 -16.52
N ALA A 101 -4.93 -4.40 -17.65
CA ALA A 101 -3.70 -5.18 -17.83
C ALA A 101 -2.43 -4.32 -17.69
N ALA A 102 -2.46 -3.09 -18.25
CA ALA A 102 -1.33 -2.16 -18.18
C ALA A 102 -1.01 -1.76 -16.73
N VAL A 103 -2.03 -1.43 -15.92
CA VAL A 103 -1.82 -1.04 -14.52
C VAL A 103 -1.36 -2.23 -13.69
N LYS A 104 -1.90 -3.44 -13.93
CA LYS A 104 -1.42 -4.67 -13.27
C LYS A 104 0.05 -4.94 -13.57
N GLN A 105 0.45 -4.85 -14.84
CA GLN A 105 1.84 -5.03 -15.24
C GLN A 105 2.76 -3.97 -14.61
N GLN A 106 2.34 -2.70 -14.61
CA GLN A 106 3.09 -1.62 -13.97
C GLN A 106 3.22 -1.85 -12.46
N PHE A 107 2.16 -2.34 -11.81
CA PHE A 107 2.16 -2.66 -10.39
C PHE A 107 3.16 -3.79 -10.09
N GLU A 108 3.10 -4.90 -10.83
CA GLU A 108 4.05 -6.02 -10.70
C GLU A 108 5.51 -5.58 -10.88
N GLN A 109 5.78 -4.75 -11.89
CA GLN A 109 7.12 -4.18 -12.14
C GLN A 109 7.57 -3.29 -10.97
N THR A 110 6.67 -2.45 -10.46
CA THR A 110 6.95 -1.57 -9.32
C THR A 110 7.26 -2.39 -8.06
N VAL A 111 6.46 -3.41 -7.77
CA VAL A 111 6.66 -4.30 -6.62
C VAL A 111 7.99 -5.04 -6.74
N THR A 112 8.24 -5.66 -7.91
CA THR A 112 9.48 -6.39 -8.18
C THR A 112 10.69 -5.48 -7.95
N LYS A 113 10.69 -4.31 -8.58
CA LYS A 113 11.77 -3.32 -8.45
C LYS A 113 12.01 -2.88 -7.01
N ASN A 114 10.95 -2.64 -6.24
CA ASN A 114 11.10 -2.20 -4.86
C ASN A 114 11.62 -3.32 -3.94
N ILE A 115 11.23 -4.57 -4.18
CA ILE A 115 11.76 -5.71 -3.42
C ILE A 115 13.21 -6.00 -3.83
N SER A 116 13.51 -6.08 -5.12
CA SER A 116 14.86 -6.35 -5.60
C SER A 116 15.83 -5.26 -5.16
N ALA A 117 15.43 -3.98 -5.11
CA ALA A 117 16.30 -2.92 -4.62
C ALA A 117 16.73 -3.05 -3.14
N GLN A 118 16.03 -3.86 -2.32
CA GLN A 118 16.29 -3.99 -0.88
C GLN A 118 16.99 -5.30 -0.50
N PHE A 119 16.94 -6.31 -1.37
CA PHE A 119 17.44 -7.65 -1.06
C PHE A 119 18.24 -8.22 -2.23
N SER A 120 19.36 -8.85 -1.92
CA SER A 120 20.13 -9.65 -2.86
C SER A 120 19.38 -10.93 -3.27
N ALA A 121 19.82 -11.54 -4.37
CA ALA A 121 19.26 -12.82 -4.83
C ALA A 121 19.34 -13.93 -3.77
N ASP A 122 20.44 -14.00 -3.02
CA ASP A 122 20.63 -15.01 -1.97
C ASP A 122 19.70 -14.78 -0.76
N GLU A 123 19.50 -13.53 -0.35
CA GLU A 123 18.54 -13.19 0.70
C GLU A 123 17.11 -13.52 0.28
N LEU A 124 16.72 -13.16 -0.96
CA LEU A 124 15.40 -13.49 -1.49
C LEU A 124 15.17 -14.99 -1.54
N LYS A 125 16.19 -15.77 -1.92
CA LYS A 125 16.13 -17.25 -1.88
C LYS A 125 15.89 -17.78 -0.47
N GLN A 126 16.58 -17.24 0.53
CA GLN A 126 16.40 -17.65 1.93
C GLN A 126 15.02 -17.26 2.47
N ILE A 127 14.57 -16.04 2.20
CA ILE A 127 13.26 -15.54 2.63
C ILE A 127 12.14 -16.38 2.00
N ASN A 128 12.21 -16.63 0.69
CA ASN A 128 11.24 -17.48 -0.01
C ASN A 128 11.23 -18.91 0.54
N ALA A 129 12.41 -19.48 0.82
CA ALA A 129 12.51 -20.80 1.43
C ALA A 129 11.83 -20.84 2.82
N PHE A 130 12.04 -19.82 3.66
CA PHE A 130 11.38 -19.71 4.96
C PHE A 130 9.85 -19.64 4.83
N TYR A 131 9.33 -18.74 3.98
CA TYR A 131 7.88 -18.59 3.82
C TYR A 131 7.21 -19.80 3.17
N LYS A 132 7.94 -20.67 2.48
CA LYS A 132 7.44 -21.96 1.99
C LYS A 132 7.30 -23.02 3.11
N THR A 133 7.94 -22.84 4.26
CA THR A 133 7.79 -23.77 5.39
C THR A 133 6.39 -23.68 6.02
N PRO A 134 5.88 -24.74 6.68
CA PRO A 134 4.63 -24.67 7.44
C PRO A 134 4.63 -23.59 8.51
N ALA A 135 5.77 -23.35 9.16
CA ALA A 135 5.94 -22.30 10.16
C ALA A 135 5.84 -20.90 9.53
N GLY A 136 6.51 -20.68 8.39
CA GLY A 136 6.44 -19.41 7.65
C GLY A 136 5.04 -19.10 7.14
N GLN A 137 4.34 -20.10 6.58
CA GLN A 137 2.93 -19.97 6.17
C GLN A 137 2.00 -19.66 7.36
N LYS A 138 2.23 -20.32 8.51
CA LYS A 138 1.48 -20.03 9.73
C LYS A 138 1.72 -18.59 10.20
N LEU A 139 2.98 -18.14 10.20
CA LEU A 139 3.34 -16.78 10.57
C LEU A 139 2.62 -15.76 9.67
N LEU A 140 2.67 -15.91 8.35
CA LEU A 140 1.98 -15.02 7.41
C LEU A 140 0.48 -14.89 7.69
N LYS A 141 -0.19 -16.00 7.99
CA LYS A 141 -1.64 -16.02 8.27
C LYS A 141 -1.97 -15.43 9.64
N GLN A 142 -1.11 -15.62 10.62
CA GLN A 142 -1.36 -15.22 12.01
C GLN A 142 -0.92 -13.78 12.30
N GLN A 143 0.00 -13.21 11.51
CA GLN A 143 0.55 -11.88 11.77
C GLN A 143 -0.51 -10.78 11.88
N PRO A 144 -1.55 -10.70 11.00
CA PRO A 144 -2.63 -9.73 11.17
C PRO A 144 -3.41 -9.95 12.47
N GLN A 145 -3.75 -11.20 12.79
CA GLN A 145 -4.52 -11.56 13.98
C GLN A 145 -3.78 -11.22 15.29
N ILE A 146 -2.46 -11.45 15.30
CA ILE A 146 -1.59 -11.09 16.43
C ILE A 146 -1.56 -9.57 16.58
N GLY A 147 -1.41 -8.82 15.47
CA GLY A 147 -1.44 -7.36 15.49
C GLY A 147 -2.77 -6.82 16.02
N ASP A 148 -3.89 -7.36 15.54
CA ASP A 148 -5.24 -6.97 15.97
C ASP A 148 -5.47 -7.28 17.46
N ALA A 149 -4.97 -8.42 17.95
CA ALA A 149 -5.04 -8.77 19.36
C ALA A 149 -4.27 -7.79 20.25
N ILE A 150 -3.04 -7.45 19.87
CA ILE A 150 -2.20 -6.47 20.58
C ILE A 150 -2.89 -5.09 20.59
N ALA A 151 -3.40 -4.65 19.44
CA ALA A 151 -4.09 -3.37 19.33
C ALA A 151 -5.38 -3.35 20.17
N GLY A 152 -6.18 -4.40 20.11
CA GLY A 152 -7.41 -4.54 20.88
C GLY A 152 -7.18 -4.53 22.38
N GLU A 153 -6.17 -5.25 22.88
CA GLU A 153 -5.82 -5.24 24.30
C GLU A 153 -5.32 -3.86 24.75
N THR A 154 -4.49 -3.21 23.93
CA THR A 154 -4.01 -1.85 24.18
C THR A 154 -5.17 -0.86 24.26
N LEU A 155 -6.12 -0.92 23.31
CA LEU A 155 -7.30 -0.06 23.30
C LEU A 155 -8.20 -0.31 24.52
N LYS A 156 -8.48 -1.57 24.86
CA LYS A 156 -9.26 -1.91 26.05
C LYS A 156 -8.67 -1.35 27.34
N ASN A 157 -7.34 -1.34 27.45
CA ASN A 157 -6.64 -0.74 28.59
C ASN A 157 -6.67 0.79 28.55
N ALA A 158 -6.52 1.38 27.36
CA ALA A 158 -6.64 2.82 27.17
C ALA A 158 -8.05 3.32 27.51
N GLU A 159 -9.10 2.63 27.08
CA GLU A 159 -10.51 2.97 27.36
C GLU A 159 -10.77 3.08 28.86
N LYS A 160 -10.31 2.13 29.67
CA LYS A 160 -10.47 2.18 31.14
C LYS A 160 -9.90 3.46 31.76
N THR A 161 -8.87 4.04 31.15
CA THR A 161 -8.17 5.22 31.66
C THR A 161 -8.65 6.51 31.03
N LEU A 162 -8.98 6.47 29.73
CA LEU A 162 -9.33 7.64 28.93
C LEU A 162 -10.82 7.93 28.96
N LEU A 163 -11.69 6.91 29.01
CA LEU A 163 -13.15 7.10 28.95
C LEU A 163 -13.65 8.05 30.05
N PRO A 164 -13.27 7.91 31.34
CA PRO A 164 -13.72 8.85 32.37
C PRO A 164 -13.23 10.29 32.13
N LYS A 165 -12.04 10.45 31.55
CA LYS A 165 -11.49 11.78 31.22
C LYS A 165 -12.22 12.41 30.05
N MET A 166 -12.60 11.60 29.06
CA MET A 166 -13.39 12.04 27.92
C MET A 166 -14.81 12.44 28.36
N GLU A 167 -15.44 11.68 29.24
CA GLU A 167 -16.73 12.02 29.84
C GLU A 167 -16.66 13.35 30.60
N ALA A 168 -15.63 13.55 31.44
CA ALA A 168 -15.43 14.81 32.15
C ALA A 168 -15.20 16.01 31.20
N ALA A 169 -14.47 15.82 30.11
CA ALA A 169 -14.27 16.84 29.09
C ALA A 169 -15.58 17.17 28.35
N ALA A 170 -16.36 16.16 28.00
CA ALA A 170 -17.67 16.31 27.37
C ALA A 170 -18.66 17.04 28.28
N GLU A 171 -18.70 16.68 29.57
CA GLU A 171 -19.53 17.37 30.57
C GLU A 171 -19.12 18.84 30.72
N THR A 172 -17.81 19.10 30.79
CA THR A 172 -17.27 20.46 30.88
C THR A 172 -17.72 21.31 29.69
N TYR A 173 -17.61 20.79 28.48
CA TYR A 173 -18.06 21.47 27.26
C TYR A 173 -19.59 21.61 27.22
N GLY A 174 -20.35 20.58 27.60
CA GLY A 174 -21.81 20.65 27.68
C GLY A 174 -22.29 21.77 28.61
N LYS A 175 -21.62 21.98 29.75
CA LYS A 175 -21.92 23.08 30.67
C LYS A 175 -21.67 24.47 30.08
N THR A 176 -20.70 24.64 29.16
CA THR A 176 -20.48 25.94 28.50
C THR A 176 -21.59 26.28 27.52
N ILE A 177 -22.21 25.26 26.89
CA ILE A 177 -23.33 25.44 25.98
C ILE A 177 -24.66 25.61 26.75
N ALA A 178 -24.84 24.87 27.85
CA ALA A 178 -26.09 24.82 28.60
C ALA A 178 -26.34 26.04 29.51
N LYS A 179 -25.30 26.80 29.89
CA LYS A 179 -25.47 28.10 30.54
C LYS A 179 -25.98 29.13 29.52
N LYS A 180 -27.31 29.18 29.37
CA LYS A 180 -28.06 30.36 28.94
C LYS A 180 -28.74 30.98 30.14
#